data_AF-N8ZNQ6-F1
#
_entry.id   AF-N8ZNQ6-F1
#
_cell.length_a   1.000
_cell.length_b   1.000
_cell.length_c   1.000
_cell.angle_alpha   90.00
_cell.angle_beta   90.00
_cell.angle_gamma   90.00
#
_symmetry.space_group_name_H-M   'P 1'
#
loop_
_entity.id
_entity.type
_entity.pdbx_description
1 polymer ?
#
loop_
_entity_poly.entity_id
_entity_poly.type
_entity_poly.pdbx_seq_one_letter_code
_entity_poly.pdbx_strand_id
1 'polypeptide(L)'
;MMTFQPKNRLLYFIHSLFLLIYIFFFLIAVICLNLTLFDRSDPSFGLNKILVLMIGTGLLSYLHYLASIEVLKGSVKGRRLSMLLGWFITIVGFPIFTIIGIIILLNSRKKKFQTEE
;
A
#
# COMPACT_ATOMS: atom_id res chain seq x y z
N MET A 1 8.16 -6.15 -28.37
CA MET A 1 7.98 -5.40 -27.11
C MET A 1 6.49 -5.43 -26.78
N MET A 2 6.01 -6.35 -25.94
CA MET A 2 4.60 -6.41 -25.55
C MET A 2 4.32 -5.26 -24.58
N THR A 3 3.50 -4.30 -25.00
CA THR A 3 2.95 -3.28 -24.12
C THR A 3 1.89 -3.93 -23.23
N PHE A 4 2.28 -4.35 -22.02
CA PHE A 4 1.33 -4.76 -20.98
C PHE A 4 0.51 -3.55 -20.57
N GLN A 5 -0.63 -3.33 -21.21
CA GLN A 5 -1.59 -2.34 -20.74
C GLN A 5 -2.32 -2.90 -19.51
N PRO A 6 -2.34 -2.19 -18.37
CA PRO A 6 -3.08 -2.65 -17.21
C PRO A 6 -4.56 -2.73 -17.57
N LYS A 7 -5.19 -3.90 -17.38
CA LYS A 7 -6.65 -4.07 -17.53
C LYS A 7 -7.44 -3.09 -16.66
N ASN A 8 -6.91 -2.73 -15.50
CA ASN A 8 -7.46 -1.69 -14.65
C ASN A 8 -6.36 -0.67 -14.28
N ARG A 9 -6.15 0.32 -15.17
CA ARG A 9 -5.12 1.35 -15.01
C ARG A 9 -5.28 2.14 -13.72
N LEU A 10 -6.51 2.44 -13.32
CA LEU A 10 -6.79 3.20 -12.12
C LEU A 10 -6.35 2.43 -10.85
N LEU A 11 -6.71 1.16 -10.72
CA LEU A 11 -6.26 0.34 -9.58
C LEU A 11 -4.74 0.21 -9.54
N TYR A 12 -4.11 -0.01 -10.70
CA TYR A 12 -2.65 -0.06 -10.78
C TYR A 12 -2.02 1.24 -10.28
N PHE A 13 -2.52 2.39 -10.75
CA PHE A 13 -2.03 3.70 -10.33
C PHE A 13 -2.21 3.92 -8.82
N ILE A 14 -3.39 3.62 -8.27
CA ILE A 14 -3.66 3.77 -6.84
C ILE A 14 -2.71 2.90 -6.02
N HIS A 15 -2.54 1.62 -6.35
CA HIS A 15 -1.62 0.75 -5.61
C HIS A 15 -0.17 1.22 -5.71
N SER A 16 0.25 1.72 -6.87
CA SER A 16 1.60 2.25 -7.09
C SER A 16 1.84 3.55 -6.32
N LEU A 17 0.83 4.42 -6.23
CA LEU A 17 0.89 5.64 -5.43
C LEU A 17 1.03 5.32 -3.94
N PHE A 18 0.22 4.40 -3.42
CA PHE A 18 0.35 3.96 -2.02
C PHE A 18 1.69 3.29 -1.74
N LEU A 19 2.21 2.49 -2.67
CA LEU A 19 3.55 1.91 -2.56
C LEU A 19 4.60 3.02 -2.38
N LEU A 20 4.56 4.07 -3.22
CA LEU A 20 5.48 5.20 -3.12
C LEU A 20 5.36 5.91 -1.75
N ILE A 21 4.13 6.13 -1.29
CA ILE A 21 3.85 6.75 0.02
C ILE A 21 4.43 5.89 1.16
N TYR A 22 4.20 4.58 1.16
CA TYR A 22 4.70 3.70 2.20
C TYR A 22 6.23 3.54 2.17
N ILE A 23 6.85 3.52 0.99
CA ILE A 23 8.32 3.54 0.86
C ILE A 23 8.88 4.84 1.44
N PHE A 24 8.24 5.98 1.16
CA PHE A 24 8.66 7.26 1.73
C PHE A 24 8.57 7.26 3.27
N PHE A 25 7.47 6.76 3.84
CA PHE A 25 7.36 6.61 5.30
C PHE A 25 8.36 5.61 5.88
N PHE A 26 8.66 4.53 5.17
CA PHE A 26 9.68 3.57 5.58
C PHE A 26 11.06 4.23 5.61
N LEU A 27 11.40 5.06 4.61
CA LEU A 27 12.65 5.81 4.58
C LEU A 27 12.76 6.79 5.76
N ILE A 28 11.68 7.51 6.07
CA ILE A 28 11.62 8.37 7.26
C ILE A 28 11.86 7.56 8.52
N ALA A 29 11.21 6.40 8.67
CA ALA A 29 11.38 5.53 9.83
C ALA A 29 12.84 5.04 9.98
N VAL A 30 13.51 4.73 8.87
CA VAL A 30 14.95 4.39 8.86
C VAL A 30 15.79 5.58 9.33
N ILE A 31 15.51 6.80 8.85
CA ILE A 31 16.23 8.01 9.28
C ILE A 31 16.03 8.23 10.79
N CYS A 32 14.79 8.15 11.28
CA CYS A 32 14.48 8.27 12.70
C CYS A 32 15.21 7.21 13.53
N LEU A 33 15.24 5.95 13.08
CA LEU A 33 15.96 4.87 13.76
C LEU A 33 17.44 5.21 13.91
N ASN A 34 18.08 5.69 12.85
CA ASN A 34 19.49 6.09 12.90
C ASN A 34 19.70 7.22 13.92
N LEU A 35 18.87 8.27 13.88
CA LEU A 35 18.98 9.39 14.83
C LEU A 35 18.79 8.93 16.28
N THR A 36 17.84 8.05 16.56
CA THR A 36 17.62 7.48 17.91
C THR A 36 18.78 6.60 18.37
N LEU A 37 19.47 5.90 17.46
CA LEU A 37 20.66 5.12 17.80
C LEU A 37 21.89 5.99 18.09
N PHE A 38 21.96 7.21 17.53
CA PHE A 38 23.02 8.18 17.82
C PHE A 38 22.78 8.96 19.13
N ASP A 39 21.53 9.12 19.54
CA ASP A 39 21.18 9.74 20.83
C ASP A 39 21.41 8.75 21.98
N ARG A 40 22.25 9.13 22.95
CA ARG A 40 22.62 8.29 24.11
C ARG A 40 21.60 8.36 25.25
N SER A 41 20.54 9.15 25.11
CA SER A 41 19.45 9.21 26.08
C SER A 41 18.50 8.00 25.92
N ASP A 42 17.96 7.50 27.03
CA ASP A 42 17.30 6.20 27.20
C ASP A 42 16.47 5.72 25.97
N PRO A 43 17.06 4.88 25.08
CA PRO A 43 16.55 4.64 23.73
C PRO A 43 15.39 3.64 23.67
N SER A 44 15.11 2.97 24.78
CA SER A 44 14.30 1.75 24.85
C SER A 44 12.83 1.94 24.43
N PHE A 45 12.21 3.08 24.77
CA PHE A 45 10.80 3.33 24.45
C PHE A 45 10.57 3.79 23.00
N GLY A 46 11.54 4.52 22.41
CA GLY A 46 11.44 5.00 21.03
C GLY A 46 11.68 3.90 19.99
N LEU A 47 12.64 3.01 20.28
CA LEU A 47 13.10 1.97 19.35
C LEU A 47 12.00 0.97 19.00
N ASN A 48 11.24 0.51 20.00
CA ASN A 48 10.13 -0.43 19.79
C ASN A 48 9.04 0.15 18.87
N LYS A 49 8.71 1.44 19.02
CA LYS A 49 7.69 2.09 18.18
C LYS A 49 8.16 2.24 16.74
N ILE A 50 9.43 2.60 16.54
CA ILE A 50 10.02 2.73 15.21
C ILE A 50 10.08 1.37 14.51
N LEU A 51 10.45 0.30 15.22
CA LEU A 51 10.45 -1.06 14.68
C LEU A 51 9.06 -1.52 14.25
N VAL A 52 8.03 -1.30 15.09
CA VAL A 52 6.63 -1.61 14.73
C VAL A 52 6.20 -0.82 13.50
N LEU A 53 6.55 0.46 13.41
CA LEU A 53 6.26 1.30 12.25
C LEU A 53 6.94 0.75 10.99
N MET A 54 8.22 0.38 11.05
CA MET A 54 8.98 -0.17 9.92
C MET A 54 8.38 -1.49 9.42
N ILE A 55 8.02 -2.40 10.33
CA ILE A 55 7.38 -3.66 9.97
C ILE A 55 6.03 -3.40 9.30
N GLY A 56 5.23 -2.50 9.88
CA GLY A 56 3.92 -2.12 9.35
C GLY A 56 4.01 -1.51 7.95
N THR A 57 4.85 -0.49 7.75
CA THR A 57 5.01 0.18 6.45
C THR A 57 5.70 -0.72 5.43
N GLY A 58 6.63 -1.57 5.84
CA GLY A 58 7.27 -2.57 4.98
C GLY A 58 6.27 -3.61 4.46
N LEU A 59 5.43 -4.16 5.34
CA LEU A 59 4.38 -5.11 4.95
C LEU A 59 3.36 -4.46 4.02
N LEU A 60 2.90 -3.25 4.33
CA LEU A 60 1.95 -2.52 3.49
C LEU A 60 2.54 -2.20 2.12
N SER A 61 3.81 -1.77 2.07
CA SER A 61 4.53 -1.56 0.80
C SER A 61 4.53 -2.83 -0.03
N TYR A 62 4.90 -3.97 0.57
CA TYR A 62 4.93 -5.25 -0.14
C TYR A 62 3.55 -5.66 -0.67
N LEU A 63 2.49 -5.52 0.12
CA LEU A 63 1.14 -5.85 -0.31
C LEU A 63 0.66 -4.94 -1.45
N HIS A 64 0.96 -3.65 -1.41
CA HIS A 64 0.63 -2.72 -2.49
C HIS A 64 1.43 -2.99 -3.77
N TYR A 65 2.70 -3.36 -3.66
CA TYR A 65 3.51 -3.82 -4.78
C TYR A 65 2.95 -5.11 -5.41
N LEU A 66 2.60 -6.10 -4.58
CA LEU A 66 2.02 -7.34 -5.08
C LEU A 66 0.67 -7.08 -5.75
N ALA A 67 -0.16 -6.20 -5.18
CA ALA A 67 -1.44 -5.81 -5.77
C ALA A 67 -1.26 -5.13 -7.12
N SER A 68 -0.31 -4.20 -7.28
CA SER A 68 -0.08 -3.52 -8.56
C SER A 68 0.30 -4.49 -9.68
N ILE A 69 1.19 -5.46 -9.39
CA ILE A 69 1.59 -6.50 -10.34
C ILE A 69 0.42 -7.43 -10.69
N GLU A 70 -0.35 -7.88 -9.71
CA GLU A 70 -1.45 -8.82 -9.96
C GLU A 70 -2.65 -8.14 -10.65
N VAL A 71 -2.85 -6.83 -10.43
CA VAL A 71 -3.81 -6.00 -11.17
C VAL A 71 -3.37 -5.83 -12.62
N LEU A 72 -2.07 -5.61 -12.90
CA LEU A 72 -1.53 -5.58 -14.26
C LEU A 72 -1.85 -6.87 -15.03
N LYS A 73 -1.75 -8.02 -14.36
CA LYS A 73 -2.09 -9.34 -14.92
C LYS A 73 -3.60 -9.59 -15.01
N GLY A 74 -4.45 -8.75 -14.40
CA GLY A 74 -5.89 -8.97 -14.30
C GLY A 74 -6.25 -10.24 -13.54
N SER A 75 -5.44 -10.66 -12.56
CA SER A 75 -5.59 -11.95 -11.88
C SER A 75 -6.68 -11.91 -10.79
N VAL A 76 -7.26 -13.09 -10.49
CA VAL A 76 -8.21 -13.24 -9.38
C VAL A 76 -7.55 -12.91 -8.02
N LYS A 77 -6.24 -13.20 -7.90
CA LYS A 77 -5.46 -12.86 -6.71
C LYS A 77 -5.37 -11.34 -6.54
N GLY A 78 -5.07 -10.60 -7.61
CA GLY A 78 -5.03 -9.14 -7.63
C GLY A 78 -6.37 -8.55 -7.19
N ARG A 79 -7.48 -9.06 -7.72
CA ARG A 79 -8.82 -8.62 -7.31
C ARG A 79 -9.08 -8.81 -5.81
N ARG A 80 -8.76 -10.00 -5.28
CA ARG A 80 -8.96 -10.31 -3.86
C ARG A 80 -8.07 -9.42 -2.97
N LEU A 81 -6.82 -9.23 -3.38
CA LEU A 81 -5.87 -8.40 -2.64
C LEU A 81 -6.28 -6.92 -2.65
N SER A 82 -6.72 -6.38 -3.80
CA SER A 82 -7.27 -5.03 -3.89
C SER A 82 -8.51 -4.85 -3.02
N MET A 83 -9.42 -5.85 -2.94
CA MET A 83 -10.57 -5.77 -2.03
C MET A 83 -10.14 -5.72 -0.56
N LEU A 84 -9.19 -6.57 -0.16
CA LEU A 84 -8.69 -6.59 1.22
C LEU A 84 -8.03 -5.25 1.59
N LEU A 85 -7.16 -4.74 0.70
CA LEU A 85 -6.50 -3.44 0.89
C LEU A 85 -7.52 -2.29 0.88
N GLY A 86 -8.53 -2.34 0.02
CA GLY A 86 -9.61 -1.36 -0.03
C GLY A 86 -10.38 -1.27 1.30
N TRP A 87 -10.75 -2.42 1.88
CA TRP A 87 -11.38 -2.46 3.21
C TRP A 87 -10.45 -1.95 4.31
N PHE A 88 -9.19 -2.40 4.32
CA PHE A 88 -8.20 -1.94 5.29
C PHE A 88 -8.03 -0.41 5.26
N ILE A 89 -7.84 0.16 4.07
CA ILE A 89 -7.70 1.62 3.88
C ILE A 89 -8.98 2.36 4.31
N THR A 90 -10.15 1.77 4.03
CA THR A 90 -11.45 2.36 4.42
C THR A 90 -11.58 2.51 5.94
N ILE A 91 -11.19 1.46 6.68
CA ILE A 91 -11.34 1.36 8.13
C ILE A 91 -10.24 2.14 8.85
N VAL A 92 -8.98 1.91 8.49
CA VAL A 92 -7.81 2.48 9.20
C VAL A 92 -7.55 3.93 8.79
N GLY A 93 -7.88 4.27 7.56
CA GLY A 93 -7.60 5.59 6.99
C GLY A 93 -8.70 6.63 7.21
N PHE A 94 -9.71 6.33 8.02
CA PHE A 94 -10.83 7.24 8.24
C PHE A 94 -10.38 8.55 8.94
N PRO A 95 -10.89 9.72 8.50
CA PRO A 95 -11.83 9.93 7.38
C PRO A 95 -11.16 10.15 6.01
N ILE A 96 -9.87 10.49 6.00
CA ILE A 96 -9.17 11.05 4.84
C ILE A 96 -9.05 10.04 3.69
N PHE A 97 -8.64 8.81 3.99
CA PHE A 97 -8.40 7.78 2.98
C PHE A 97 -9.62 6.88 2.72
N THR A 98 -10.74 7.09 3.43
CA THR A 98 -11.96 6.30 3.27
C THR A 98 -12.49 6.36 1.83
N ILE A 99 -12.48 7.54 1.21
CA ILE A 99 -12.92 7.71 -0.18
C ILE A 99 -12.05 6.87 -1.13
N ILE A 100 -10.73 6.86 -0.92
CA ILE A 100 -9.81 6.08 -1.74
C ILE A 100 -10.05 4.58 -1.55
N GLY A 101 -10.28 4.13 -0.31
CA GLY A 101 -10.67 2.76 -0.01
C GLY A 101 -11.95 2.33 -0.74
N ILE A 102 -12.98 3.17 -0.73
CA ILE A 102 -14.23 2.94 -1.48
C ILE A 102 -13.97 2.88 -2.99
N ILE A 103 -13.14 3.77 -3.55
CA ILE A 103 -12.77 3.74 -4.97
C ILE A 103 -12.10 2.41 -5.32
N ILE A 104 -11.17 1.92 -4.49
CA ILE A 104 -10.52 0.61 -4.69
C ILE A 104 -11.58 -0.50 -4.69
N LEU A 105 -12.51 -0.50 -3.72
CA LEU A 105 -13.56 -1.52 -3.61
C LEU A 105 -14.49 -1.52 -4.83
N LEU A 106 -14.88 -0.35 -5.33
CA LEU A 106 -15.74 -0.23 -6.52
C LEU A 106 -15.04 -0.75 -7.79
N ASN A 107 -13.76 -0.42 -7.96
CA ASN A 107 -12.97 -0.87 -9.12
C ASN A 107 -12.54 -2.34 -9.02
N SER A 108 -12.57 -2.92 -7.81
CA SER A 108 -12.29 -4.34 -7.59
C SER A 108 -13.50 -5.25 -7.83
N ARG A 109 -14.70 -4.69 -8.10
CA ARG A 109 -15.89 -5.49 -8.43
C ARG A 109 -15.66 -6.28 -9.73
N LYS A 110 -16.12 -7.54 -9.77
CA LYS A 110 -15.89 -8.47 -10.90
C LYS A 110 -16.20 -7.85 -12.27
N LYS A 111 -17.31 -7.09 -12.37
CA LYS A 111 -17.73 -6.41 -13.61
C LYS A 111 -16.71 -5.39 -14.10
N LYS A 112 -16.13 -4.59 -13.19
CA LYS A 112 -15.22 -3.45 -13.49
C LYS A 112 -13.74 -3.83 -13.48
N PHE A 113 -13.39 -4.93 -12.84
CA PHE A 113 -12.01 -5.39 -12.75
C PHE A 113 -11.49 -5.99 -14.07
N GLN A 114 -12.38 -6.56 -14.89
CA GLN A 114 -12.03 -7.22 -16.16
C GLN A 114 -12.42 -6.42 -17.40
N THR A 115 -13.20 -5.34 -17.25
CA THR A 115 -13.55 -4.45 -18.35
C THR A 115 -12.51 -3.34 -18.43
N GLU A 116 -11.80 -3.33 -19.55
CA GLU A 116 -11.12 -2.14 -20.06
C GLU A 116 -12.24 -1.15 -20.43
N GLU A 117 -12.50 -0.17 -19.57
CA GLU A 117 -13.13 1.09 -20.00
C GLU A 117 -12.03 2.14 -20.16
#